data_AF-A0A1V5PA52-F1
#
_entry.id   AF-A0A1V5PA52-F1
#
_cell.length_a   1.000
_cell.length_b   1.000
_cell.length_c   1.000
_cell.angle_alpha   90.00
_cell.angle_beta   90.00
_cell.angle_gamma   90.00
#
_symmetry.space_group_name_H-M   'P 1'
#
loop_
_entity.id
_entity.type
_entity.pdbx_description
1 polymer ?
#
loop_
_entity_poly.entity_id
_entity_poly.type
_entity_poly.pdbx_seq_one_letter_code
_entity_poly.pdbx_strand_id
1 'polypeptide(L)'
;MKQTQIAQLAEALRDELSATRRDFHMHPELSGQEQRTAGIVAEKLREYGLKVSTGVGGYGVIGLLEGRREGPVVAWRADMDAVPGDEMLDAPYKSRVPGVVHICGHDAHTTIGLGLAQVLSAMRDQVAGQVKFIFQPAEETVTGARAIIEAGGLEAPRPGAIFALHIAPLPVGRVGSVSGMVLPGMTAFRIVLKNAATPSQIDACLQAIRSLSTVNFPSSAAGLTDFLDAMEAGSAALDRFIVISCSLNQAQGVGAIEGVARVANAGLWRQLPGLLRSSLEAVLGGAAADVDLEWPERPSFPDTLNHAGLEAELRPVLERVLGRENVAGLKHAFPFNSEDFAFYQQQLPGVMYWLGATHMQRGIISVPHMPGFDIDEECLVTGVKAMAQVLLAYLEAHP
;
A
#
# COMPACT_ATOMS: atom_id res chain seq x y z
N MET A 1 14.92 27.48 -6.86
CA MET A 1 16.12 26.83 -7.44
C MET A 1 16.06 25.32 -7.29
N LYS A 2 16.07 24.75 -6.07
CA LYS A 2 16.00 23.27 -5.87
C LYS A 2 14.78 22.61 -6.53
N GLN A 3 13.59 23.17 -6.34
CA GLN A 3 12.35 22.67 -6.93
C GLN A 3 12.42 22.57 -8.47
N THR A 4 12.93 23.62 -9.12
CA THR A 4 13.09 23.65 -10.57
C THR A 4 14.10 22.59 -11.03
N GLN A 5 15.20 22.43 -10.31
CA GLN A 5 16.22 21.42 -10.62
C GLN A 5 15.67 19.99 -10.49
N ILE A 6 14.92 19.68 -9.43
CA ILE A 6 14.28 18.35 -9.28
C ILE A 6 13.30 18.08 -10.41
N ALA A 7 12.47 19.08 -10.77
CA ALA A 7 11.54 18.91 -11.87
C ALA A 7 12.27 18.64 -13.19
N GLN A 8 13.36 19.35 -13.47
CA GLN A 8 14.20 19.12 -14.66
C GLN A 8 14.87 17.74 -14.66
N LEU A 9 15.40 17.31 -13.52
CA LEU A 9 16.02 15.99 -13.39
C LEU A 9 14.99 14.87 -13.53
N ALA A 10 13.84 14.96 -12.86
CA ALA A 10 12.78 13.97 -12.96
C ALA A 10 12.24 13.87 -14.40
N GLU A 11 12.06 15.00 -15.08
CA GLU A 11 11.62 15.04 -16.49
C GLU A 11 12.67 14.41 -17.41
N ALA A 12 13.96 14.67 -17.19
CA ALA A 12 15.05 14.07 -17.97
C ALA A 12 15.13 12.55 -17.82
N LEU A 13 14.58 11.99 -16.73
CA LEU A 13 14.52 10.54 -16.50
C LEU A 13 13.29 9.86 -17.10
N ARG A 14 12.35 10.60 -17.71
CA ARG A 14 11.06 10.08 -18.21
C ARG A 14 11.19 8.75 -18.98
N ASP A 15 12.04 8.73 -20.01
CA ASP A 15 12.19 7.54 -20.86
C ASP A 15 12.85 6.39 -20.11
N GLU A 16 13.82 6.68 -19.22
CA GLU A 16 14.47 5.67 -18.36
C GLU A 16 13.47 5.07 -17.37
N LEU A 17 12.60 5.89 -16.77
CA LEU A 17 11.56 5.45 -15.84
C LEU A 17 10.56 4.53 -16.55
N SER A 18 10.02 4.95 -17.69
CA SER A 18 9.12 4.10 -18.48
C SER A 18 9.80 2.79 -18.91
N ALA A 19 11.05 2.84 -19.37
CA ALA A 19 11.78 1.64 -19.76
C ALA A 19 12.01 0.69 -18.58
N THR A 20 12.37 1.22 -17.41
CA THR A 20 12.60 0.46 -16.19
C THR A 20 11.30 -0.18 -15.68
N ARG A 21 10.20 0.58 -15.60
CA ARG A 21 8.89 0.05 -15.19
C ARG A 21 8.45 -1.06 -16.11
N ARG A 22 8.53 -0.86 -17.43
CA ARG A 22 8.12 -1.86 -18.42
C ARG A 22 8.97 -3.12 -18.36
N ASP A 23 10.26 -2.99 -18.03
CA ASP A 23 11.12 -4.15 -17.82
C ASP A 23 10.68 -4.99 -16.61
N PHE A 24 10.39 -4.34 -15.48
CA PHE A 24 9.83 -5.03 -14.30
C PHE A 24 8.45 -5.64 -14.61
N HIS A 25 7.58 -4.90 -15.30
CA HIS A 25 6.25 -5.38 -15.71
C HIS A 25 6.31 -6.63 -16.60
N MET A 26 7.26 -6.69 -17.54
CA MET A 26 7.45 -7.83 -18.43
C MET A 26 8.06 -9.05 -17.73
N HIS A 27 8.76 -8.87 -16.61
CA HIS A 27 9.47 -9.93 -15.89
C HIS A 27 9.10 -9.95 -14.40
N PRO A 28 7.81 -10.09 -14.07
CA PRO A 28 7.34 -10.02 -12.69
C PRO A 28 7.77 -11.27 -11.91
N GLU A 29 8.02 -11.09 -10.61
CA GLU A 29 8.44 -12.16 -9.70
C GLU A 29 7.51 -12.21 -8.49
N LEU A 30 7.11 -13.42 -8.08
CA LEU A 30 6.23 -13.63 -6.92
C LEU A 30 6.90 -13.20 -5.61
N SER A 31 6.07 -12.93 -4.60
CA SER A 31 6.53 -12.73 -3.23
C SER A 31 7.52 -13.79 -2.77
N GLY A 32 8.69 -13.37 -2.29
CA GLY A 32 9.78 -14.23 -1.83
C GLY A 32 10.61 -14.88 -2.95
N GLN A 33 10.42 -14.46 -4.21
CA GLN A 33 11.15 -14.95 -5.39
C GLN A 33 11.73 -13.82 -6.25
N GLU A 34 11.81 -12.59 -5.71
CA GLU A 34 12.15 -11.33 -6.42
C GLU A 34 13.66 -11.18 -6.71
N GLN A 35 14.32 -12.26 -7.13
CA GLN A 35 15.77 -12.33 -7.29
C GLN A 35 16.28 -11.37 -8.36
N ARG A 36 15.66 -11.36 -9.54
CA ARG A 36 16.04 -10.51 -10.67
C ARG A 36 15.81 -9.05 -10.32
N THR A 37 14.64 -8.75 -9.78
CA THR A 37 14.20 -7.40 -9.43
C THR A 37 15.14 -6.80 -8.39
N ALA A 38 15.42 -7.55 -7.31
CA ALA A 38 16.39 -7.14 -6.29
C ALA A 38 17.82 -6.96 -6.86
N GLY A 39 18.23 -7.83 -7.80
CA GLY A 39 19.51 -7.71 -8.49
C GLY A 39 19.67 -6.38 -9.23
N ILE A 40 18.67 -6.04 -10.06
CA ILE A 40 18.64 -4.79 -10.84
C ILE A 40 18.62 -3.58 -9.92
N VAL A 41 17.78 -3.61 -8.88
CA VAL A 41 17.70 -2.53 -7.88
C VAL A 41 19.07 -2.32 -7.23
N ALA A 42 19.73 -3.39 -6.78
CA ALA A 42 21.02 -3.30 -6.13
C ALA A 42 22.12 -2.78 -7.07
N GLU A 43 22.10 -3.16 -8.36
CA GLU A 43 23.02 -2.65 -9.37
C GLU A 43 22.83 -1.15 -9.59
N LYS A 44 21.61 -0.70 -9.90
CA LYS A 44 21.30 0.73 -10.11
C LYS A 44 21.66 1.59 -8.90
N LEU A 45 21.34 1.16 -7.68
CA LEU A 45 21.70 1.91 -6.48
C LEU A 45 23.24 2.06 -6.32
N ARG A 46 24.03 1.04 -6.70
CA ARG A 46 25.50 1.13 -6.72
C ARG A 46 26.00 2.08 -7.80
N GLU A 47 25.41 2.05 -8.99
CA GLU A 47 25.72 2.99 -10.08
C GLU A 47 25.46 4.44 -9.67
N TYR A 48 24.38 4.67 -8.93
CA TYR A 48 24.07 5.98 -8.36
C TYR A 48 24.98 6.34 -7.17
N GLY A 49 25.90 5.47 -6.76
CA GLY A 49 26.89 5.73 -5.70
C GLY A 49 26.32 5.64 -4.28
N LEU A 50 25.28 4.85 -4.05
CA LEU A 50 24.77 4.57 -2.70
C LEU A 50 25.54 3.39 -2.08
N LYS A 51 25.57 3.35 -0.75
CA LYS A 51 26.02 2.14 -0.02
C LYS A 51 24.88 1.13 -0.03
N VAL A 52 25.10 -0.05 -0.61
CA VAL A 52 24.04 -1.03 -0.85
C VAL A 52 24.21 -2.29 0.00
N SER A 53 23.14 -2.67 0.68
CA SER A 53 22.99 -3.95 1.37
C SER A 53 21.92 -4.78 0.66
N THR A 54 22.22 -6.03 0.34
CA THR A 54 21.31 -6.97 -0.32
C THR A 54 21.02 -8.15 0.60
N GLY A 55 19.92 -8.86 0.38
CA GLY A 55 19.60 -10.04 1.19
C GLY A 55 18.96 -9.69 2.53
N VAL A 56 18.40 -8.49 2.67
CA VAL A 56 17.83 -8.01 3.94
C VAL A 56 16.39 -8.52 4.04
N GLY A 57 16.14 -9.49 4.91
CA GLY A 57 14.79 -10.05 5.07
C GLY A 57 14.30 -10.80 3.82
N GLY A 58 15.16 -11.60 3.18
CA GLY A 58 14.87 -12.23 1.89
C GLY A 58 15.52 -11.45 0.75
N TYR A 59 14.78 -11.11 -0.30
CA TYR A 59 15.29 -10.34 -1.44
C TYR A 59 15.33 -8.82 -1.21
N GLY A 60 15.21 -8.34 0.03
CA GLY A 60 15.25 -6.92 0.31
C GLY A 60 16.59 -6.27 0.01
N VAL A 61 16.51 -5.04 -0.51
CA VAL A 61 17.67 -4.22 -0.87
C VAL A 61 17.57 -2.87 -0.17
N ILE A 62 18.63 -2.50 0.53
CA ILE A 62 18.73 -1.20 1.19
C ILE A 62 19.85 -0.39 0.54
N GLY A 63 19.51 0.80 0.04
CA GLY A 63 20.46 1.79 -0.45
C GLY A 63 20.55 2.97 0.51
N LEU A 64 21.75 3.29 1.00
CA LEU A 64 21.99 4.47 1.82
C LEU A 64 22.67 5.56 1.00
N LEU A 65 21.96 6.67 0.80
CA LEU A 65 22.49 7.91 0.26
C LEU A 65 22.98 8.81 1.39
N GLU A 66 24.28 9.06 1.42
CA GLU A 66 24.89 10.04 2.31
C GLU A 66 25.01 11.39 1.60
N GLY A 67 24.32 12.41 2.13
CA GLY A 67 24.46 13.80 1.70
C GLY A 67 25.81 14.40 2.05
N ARG A 68 26.08 15.62 1.56
CA ARG A 68 27.32 16.34 1.89
C ARG A 68 27.20 17.30 3.08
N ARG A 69 26.02 17.39 3.69
CA ARG A 69 25.77 18.22 4.86
C ARG A 69 25.30 17.31 6.00
N GLU A 70 25.67 17.64 7.24
CA GLU A 70 25.13 16.95 8.41
C GLU A 70 23.61 17.14 8.49
N GLY A 71 22.91 16.18 9.10
CA GLY A 71 21.45 16.20 9.22
C GLY A 71 20.89 14.82 9.62
N PRO A 72 19.55 14.69 9.62
CA PRO A 72 18.86 13.50 10.10
C PRO A 72 18.92 12.36 9.08
N VAL A 73 18.30 11.24 9.41
CA VAL A 73 18.06 10.14 8.47
C VAL A 73 16.58 10.03 8.18
N VAL A 74 16.21 9.91 6.91
CA VAL A 74 14.84 9.63 6.46
C VAL A 74 14.81 8.37 5.62
N ALA A 75 13.75 7.58 5.73
CA ALA A 75 13.57 6.39 4.90
C ALA A 75 12.51 6.58 3.81
N TRP A 76 12.74 5.96 2.66
CA TRP A 76 11.77 5.78 1.59
C TRP A 76 11.58 4.27 1.35
N ARG A 77 10.34 3.79 1.30
CA ARG A 77 10.01 2.39 1.01
C ARG A 77 9.35 2.25 -0.36
N ALA A 78 9.79 1.26 -1.13
CA ALA A 78 9.13 0.76 -2.34
C ALA A 78 9.06 -0.77 -2.28
N ASP A 79 7.88 -1.35 -2.45
CA ASP A 79 7.66 -2.79 -2.63
C ASP A 79 7.99 -3.22 -4.08
N MET A 80 8.29 -4.50 -4.27
CA MET A 80 8.84 -5.05 -5.51
C MET A 80 8.06 -6.24 -6.08
N ASP A 81 7.28 -6.95 -5.28
CA ASP A 81 6.70 -8.23 -5.66
C ASP A 81 5.49 -8.12 -6.56
N ALA A 82 5.25 -9.17 -7.33
CA ALA A 82 4.08 -9.38 -8.17
C ALA A 82 3.17 -10.46 -7.58
N VAL A 83 2.02 -10.67 -8.22
CA VAL A 83 1.00 -11.64 -7.77
C VAL A 83 0.77 -12.76 -8.79
N PRO A 84 0.23 -13.91 -8.35
CA PRO A 84 -0.26 -14.94 -9.27
C PRO A 84 -1.43 -14.41 -10.11
N GLY A 85 -1.35 -14.57 -11.43
CA GLY A 85 -2.41 -14.18 -12.35
C GLY A 85 -1.93 -14.11 -13.79
N ASP A 86 -2.86 -14.29 -14.73
CA ASP A 86 -2.60 -14.06 -16.14
C ASP A 86 -2.88 -12.60 -16.49
N GLU A 87 -1.97 -11.98 -17.23
CA GLU A 87 -2.15 -10.59 -17.64
C GLU A 87 -3.21 -10.46 -18.73
N MET A 88 -4.19 -9.60 -18.48
CA MET A 88 -5.31 -9.34 -19.39
C MET A 88 -5.06 -8.13 -20.31
N LEU A 89 -4.00 -7.36 -20.08
CA LEU A 89 -3.65 -6.22 -20.92
C LEU A 89 -3.12 -6.69 -22.28
N ASP A 90 -3.53 -5.99 -23.34
CA ASP A 90 -2.90 -6.07 -24.65
C ASP A 90 -1.93 -4.90 -24.82
N ALA A 91 -0.79 -4.99 -24.11
CA ALA A 91 0.26 -4.00 -24.10
C ALA A 91 1.60 -4.59 -24.58
N PRO A 92 2.48 -3.80 -25.24
CA PRO A 92 3.79 -4.28 -25.69
C PRO A 92 4.72 -4.67 -24.53
N TYR A 93 4.41 -4.24 -23.31
CA TYR A 93 5.15 -4.51 -22.09
C TYR A 93 4.44 -5.53 -21.17
N LYS A 94 3.45 -6.27 -21.68
CA LYS A 94 2.81 -7.32 -20.89
C LYS A 94 3.81 -8.37 -20.40
N SER A 95 3.50 -8.96 -19.26
CA SER A 95 4.22 -10.05 -18.63
C SER A 95 4.57 -11.15 -19.63
N ARG A 96 5.84 -11.54 -19.59
CA ARG A 96 6.40 -12.67 -20.33
C ARG A 96 6.55 -13.90 -19.45
N VAL A 97 6.20 -13.78 -18.17
CA VAL A 97 6.26 -14.86 -17.18
C VAL A 97 4.84 -15.43 -17.03
N PRO A 98 4.59 -16.68 -17.46
CA PRO A 98 3.26 -17.27 -17.37
C PRO A 98 2.73 -17.29 -15.93
N GLY A 99 1.49 -16.85 -15.74
CA GLY A 99 0.81 -16.88 -14.44
C GLY A 99 1.33 -15.90 -13.38
N VAL A 100 2.16 -14.92 -13.76
CA VAL A 100 2.65 -13.87 -12.84
C VAL A 100 2.46 -12.50 -13.48
N VAL A 101 1.96 -11.51 -12.72
CA VAL A 101 1.63 -10.17 -13.23
C VAL A 101 1.73 -9.09 -12.15
N HIS A 102 2.16 -7.88 -12.53
CA HIS A 102 2.08 -6.69 -11.68
C HIS A 102 0.72 -5.98 -11.85
N ILE A 103 -0.26 -6.32 -11.00
CA ILE A 103 -1.57 -5.65 -10.94
C ILE A 103 -1.78 -4.78 -9.70
N CYS A 104 -0.74 -4.58 -8.88
CA CYS A 104 -0.77 -3.69 -7.70
C CYS A 104 0.08 -2.42 -7.89
N GLY A 105 0.91 -2.37 -8.95
CA GLY A 105 1.75 -1.21 -9.28
C GLY A 105 3.16 -1.22 -8.66
N HIS A 106 3.60 -2.34 -8.07
CA HIS A 106 4.90 -2.44 -7.40
C HIS A 106 6.10 -2.25 -8.35
N ASP A 107 5.93 -2.57 -9.63
CA ASP A 107 6.85 -2.20 -10.72
C ASP A 107 7.02 -0.68 -10.85
N ALA A 108 5.94 0.08 -10.72
CA ALA A 108 5.96 1.54 -10.69
C ALA A 108 6.54 2.08 -9.39
N HIS A 109 6.21 1.49 -8.23
CA HIS A 109 6.75 1.89 -6.93
C HIS A 109 8.28 1.73 -6.89
N THR A 110 8.77 0.57 -7.32
CA THR A 110 10.21 0.27 -7.45
C THR A 110 10.89 1.25 -8.39
N THR A 111 10.30 1.50 -9.57
CA THR A 111 10.82 2.45 -10.55
C THR A 111 10.92 3.87 -9.98
N ILE A 112 9.89 4.34 -9.28
CA ILE A 112 9.90 5.65 -8.63
C ILE A 112 10.97 5.69 -7.53
N GLY A 113 11.10 4.64 -6.71
CA GLY A 113 12.16 4.53 -5.70
C GLY A 113 13.57 4.67 -6.30
N LEU A 114 13.83 4.04 -7.44
CA LEU A 114 15.09 4.16 -8.17
C LEU A 114 15.30 5.58 -8.72
N GLY A 115 14.27 6.18 -9.33
CA GLY A 115 14.30 7.55 -9.81
C GLY A 115 14.58 8.57 -8.68
N LEU A 116 14.00 8.36 -7.50
CA LEU A 116 14.28 9.17 -6.31
C LEU A 116 15.75 9.06 -5.89
N ALA A 117 16.29 7.84 -5.83
CA ALA A 117 17.68 7.62 -5.49
C ALA A 117 18.64 8.30 -6.48
N GLN A 118 18.34 8.22 -7.78
CA GLN A 118 19.13 8.84 -8.84
C GLN A 118 19.09 10.37 -8.76
N VAL A 119 17.90 10.97 -8.67
CA VAL A 119 17.73 12.43 -8.54
C VAL A 119 18.44 12.97 -7.30
N LEU A 120 18.23 12.33 -6.14
CA LEU A 120 18.84 12.78 -4.89
C LEU A 120 20.35 12.56 -4.87
N SER A 121 20.86 11.52 -5.53
CA SER A 121 22.32 11.34 -5.68
C SER A 121 22.94 12.39 -6.59
N ALA A 122 22.28 12.78 -7.69
CA ALA A 122 22.71 13.90 -8.53
C ALA A 122 22.68 15.25 -7.79
N MET A 123 21.90 15.33 -6.71
CA MET A 123 21.77 16.51 -5.85
C MET A 123 22.44 16.32 -4.49
N ARG A 124 23.40 15.41 -4.36
CA ARG A 124 24.01 15.02 -3.06
C ARG A 124 24.54 16.19 -2.24
N ASP A 125 25.06 17.23 -2.89
CA ASP A 125 25.56 18.45 -2.22
C ASP A 125 24.45 19.24 -1.50
N GLN A 126 23.19 19.03 -1.91
CA GLN A 126 22.01 19.68 -1.38
C GLN A 126 21.24 18.82 -0.39
N VAL A 127 21.67 17.58 -0.15
CA VAL A 127 21.09 16.66 0.85
C VAL A 127 21.78 16.93 2.20
N ALA A 128 20.97 17.26 3.22
CA ALA A 128 21.42 17.40 4.60
C ALA A 128 21.02 16.15 5.38
N GLY A 129 22.00 15.36 5.82
CA GLY A 129 21.77 14.06 6.42
C GLY A 129 21.80 12.92 5.38
N GLN A 130 20.92 11.94 5.57
CA GLN A 130 20.96 10.68 4.82
C GLN A 130 19.57 10.21 4.40
N VAL A 131 19.48 9.56 3.25
CA VAL A 131 18.25 8.91 2.78
C VAL A 131 18.48 7.41 2.69
N LYS A 132 17.68 6.65 3.43
CA LYS A 132 17.68 5.18 3.42
C LYS A 132 16.55 4.69 2.52
N PHE A 133 16.88 4.22 1.32
CA PHE A 133 15.93 3.59 0.42
C PHE A 133 15.79 2.11 0.78
N ILE A 134 14.57 1.67 1.05
CA ILE A 134 14.20 0.29 1.40
C ILE A 134 13.36 -0.26 0.25
N PHE A 135 13.94 -1.17 -0.52
CA PHE A 135 13.24 -1.92 -1.55
C PHE A 135 12.83 -3.26 -0.97
N GLN A 136 11.53 -3.45 -0.82
CA GLN A 136 10.93 -4.51 -0.03
C GLN A 136 10.37 -5.63 -0.92
N PRO A 137 10.69 -6.90 -0.62
CA PRO A 137 10.02 -8.06 -1.21
C PRO A 137 8.73 -8.39 -0.43
N ALA A 138 7.88 -9.24 -0.99
CA ALA A 138 6.84 -9.96 -0.28
C ALA A 138 5.82 -9.11 0.50
N GLU A 139 5.41 -7.96 -0.05
CA GLU A 139 4.29 -7.17 0.49
C GLU A 139 2.97 -7.95 0.39
N GLU A 140 2.73 -8.61 -0.75
CA GLU A 140 1.44 -9.24 -1.07
C GLU A 140 1.12 -10.44 -0.17
N THR A 141 2.15 -11.01 0.48
CA THR A 141 2.01 -12.07 1.49
C THR A 141 2.06 -11.54 2.92
N VAL A 142 2.24 -10.23 3.09
CA VAL A 142 2.26 -9.51 4.37
C VAL A 142 3.39 -9.99 5.29
N THR A 143 4.53 -10.35 4.68
CA THR A 143 5.72 -10.86 5.40
C THR A 143 6.96 -9.99 5.21
N GLY A 144 7.02 -9.23 4.13
CA GLY A 144 8.17 -8.44 3.71
C GLY A 144 8.67 -7.43 4.75
N ALA A 145 7.78 -6.55 5.23
CA ALA A 145 8.16 -5.48 6.14
C ALA A 145 8.71 -6.04 7.47
N ARG A 146 8.08 -7.09 8.02
CA ARG A 146 8.58 -7.77 9.23
C ARG A 146 9.95 -8.37 9.01
N ALA A 147 10.14 -9.10 7.90
CA ALA A 147 11.43 -9.71 7.59
C ALA A 147 12.55 -8.67 7.47
N ILE A 148 12.29 -7.51 6.86
CA ILE A 148 13.26 -6.41 6.78
C ILE A 148 13.56 -5.83 8.17
N ILE A 149 12.54 -5.57 8.99
CA ILE A 149 12.72 -5.04 10.35
C ILE A 149 13.54 -6.00 11.20
N GLU A 150 13.20 -7.29 11.19
CA GLU A 150 13.89 -8.35 11.94
C GLU A 150 15.35 -8.54 11.47
N ALA A 151 15.62 -8.35 10.18
CA ALA A 151 16.97 -8.33 9.63
C ALA A 151 17.76 -7.05 9.96
N GLY A 152 17.20 -6.14 10.75
CA GLY A 152 17.85 -4.89 11.15
C GLY A 152 17.84 -3.80 10.07
N GLY A 153 16.93 -3.89 9.09
CA GLY A 153 16.87 -2.94 7.97
C GLY A 153 16.63 -1.49 8.40
N LEU A 154 16.00 -1.27 9.55
CA LEU A 154 15.83 0.06 10.13
C LEU A 154 17.04 0.54 10.92
N GLU A 155 18.01 -0.29 11.24
CA GLU A 155 19.12 0.07 12.11
C GLU A 155 20.33 0.64 11.35
N ALA A 156 21.23 1.33 12.08
CA ALA A 156 22.57 1.74 11.63
C ALA A 156 22.66 2.27 10.17
N PRO A 157 22.14 3.47 9.85
CA PRO A 157 21.52 4.46 10.75
C PRO A 157 20.02 4.25 10.92
N ARG A 158 19.46 4.66 12.06
CA ARG A 158 18.02 4.63 12.30
C ARG A 158 17.32 5.87 11.72
N PRO A 159 16.36 5.74 10.79
CA PRO A 159 15.59 6.86 10.29
C PRO A 159 14.74 7.50 11.39
N GLY A 160 14.53 8.82 11.31
CA GLY A 160 13.57 9.55 12.14
C GLY A 160 12.13 9.45 11.62
N ALA A 161 11.96 9.20 10.32
CA ALA A 161 10.66 8.99 9.68
C ALA A 161 10.80 8.07 8.46
N ILE A 162 9.67 7.50 8.02
CA ILE A 162 9.59 6.66 6.82
C ILE A 162 8.43 7.10 5.90
N PHE A 163 8.70 7.16 4.60
CA PHE A 163 7.72 7.55 3.58
C PHE A 163 7.56 6.45 2.54
N ALA A 164 6.36 6.34 1.97
CA ALA A 164 6.06 5.47 0.85
C ALA A 164 4.98 6.12 -0.03
N LEU A 165 4.77 5.56 -1.22
CA LEU A 165 3.57 5.81 -2.01
C LEU A 165 2.99 4.50 -2.50
N HIS A 166 1.74 4.55 -2.93
CA HIS A 166 1.10 3.48 -3.65
C HIS A 166 0.27 4.05 -4.80
N ILE A 167 0.28 3.36 -5.95
CA ILE A 167 -0.58 3.68 -7.09
C ILE A 167 -2.04 3.59 -6.65
N ALA A 168 -2.81 4.62 -6.98
CA ALA A 168 -4.21 4.72 -6.65
C ALA A 168 -5.02 5.04 -7.91
N PRO A 169 -6.33 4.72 -7.92
CA PRO A 169 -7.22 5.09 -9.00
C PRO A 169 -7.59 6.58 -9.04
N LEU A 170 -6.75 7.46 -8.49
CA LEU A 170 -6.88 8.91 -8.64
C LEU A 170 -6.43 9.33 -10.05
N PRO A 171 -6.93 10.46 -10.58
CA PRO A 171 -6.45 11.02 -11.83
C PRO A 171 -4.93 11.18 -11.86
N VAL A 172 -4.30 10.82 -12.97
CA VAL A 172 -2.85 10.98 -13.17
C VAL A 172 -2.42 12.42 -12.88
N GLY A 173 -1.31 12.56 -12.13
CA GLY A 173 -0.80 13.86 -11.68
C GLY A 173 -1.30 14.29 -10.30
N ARG A 174 -2.35 13.65 -9.75
CA ARG A 174 -2.79 13.91 -8.37
C ARG A 174 -2.00 13.08 -7.35
N VAL A 175 -1.76 13.64 -6.18
CA VAL A 175 -1.26 12.94 -4.99
C VAL A 175 -2.25 13.13 -3.86
N GLY A 176 -2.66 12.05 -3.21
CA GLY A 176 -3.54 12.07 -2.04
C GLY A 176 -2.83 11.60 -0.78
N SER A 177 -3.34 12.05 0.36
CA SER A 177 -2.99 11.52 1.68
C SER A 177 -4.21 11.59 2.57
N VAL A 178 -4.31 10.64 3.48
CA VAL A 178 -5.27 10.66 4.60
C VAL A 178 -4.47 10.92 5.87
N SER A 179 -4.97 11.77 6.76
CA SER A 179 -4.43 11.91 8.12
C SER A 179 -5.02 10.82 9.00
N GLY A 180 -4.17 10.04 9.68
CA GLY A 180 -4.61 8.83 10.38
C GLY A 180 -4.72 7.63 9.45
N MET A 181 -5.82 6.88 9.51
CA MET A 181 -5.95 5.60 8.82
C MET A 181 -6.00 5.76 7.29
N VAL A 182 -5.01 5.19 6.60
CA VAL A 182 -4.93 5.13 5.14
C VAL A 182 -5.60 3.86 4.62
N LEU A 183 -5.23 2.74 5.24
CA LEU A 183 -5.75 1.41 4.99
C LEU A 183 -6.03 0.73 6.33
N PRO A 184 -7.15 0.01 6.48
CA PRO A 184 -7.45 -0.71 7.69
C PRO A 184 -6.54 -1.94 7.84
N GLY A 185 -6.31 -2.26 9.09
CA GLY A 185 -5.81 -3.55 9.51
C GLY A 185 -6.81 -4.66 9.22
N MET A 186 -6.44 -5.88 9.60
CA MET A 186 -7.28 -7.06 9.39
C MET A 186 -7.41 -7.85 10.69
N THR A 187 -8.62 -8.35 10.94
CA THR A 187 -8.90 -9.32 12.00
C THR A 187 -9.41 -10.60 11.40
N ALA A 188 -8.62 -11.66 11.50
CA ALA A 188 -9.08 -13.01 11.22
C ALA A 188 -9.97 -13.51 12.37
N PHE A 189 -11.10 -14.11 12.04
CA PHE A 189 -12.00 -14.72 13.01
C PHE A 189 -12.45 -16.10 12.52
N ARG A 190 -12.82 -16.95 13.47
CA ARG A 190 -13.32 -18.29 13.19
C ARG A 190 -14.59 -18.55 14.00
N ILE A 191 -15.59 -19.12 13.34
CA ILE A 191 -16.90 -19.44 13.90
C ILE A 191 -17.11 -20.94 13.74
N VAL A 192 -17.21 -21.66 14.86
CA VAL A 192 -17.53 -23.08 14.89
C VAL A 192 -19.01 -23.25 15.23
N LEU A 193 -19.75 -23.91 14.35
CA LEU A 193 -21.13 -24.31 14.59
C LEU A 193 -21.10 -25.68 15.30
N LYS A 194 -21.38 -25.73 16.61
CA LYS A 194 -21.21 -26.98 17.40
C LYS A 194 -22.22 -28.07 17.04
N ASN A 195 -23.39 -27.70 16.52
CA ASN A 195 -24.37 -28.63 15.96
C ASN A 195 -24.15 -28.80 14.45
N ALA A 196 -24.51 -29.96 13.90
CA ALA A 196 -24.47 -30.20 12.47
C ALA A 196 -25.47 -29.28 11.74
N ALA A 197 -25.01 -28.09 11.36
CA ALA A 197 -25.78 -27.15 10.57
C ALA A 197 -26.00 -27.71 9.17
N THR A 198 -27.23 -27.62 8.66
CA THR A 198 -27.51 -27.98 7.27
C THR A 198 -26.77 -27.04 6.32
N PRO A 199 -26.48 -27.44 5.07
CA PRO A 199 -25.88 -26.55 4.08
C PRO A 199 -26.64 -25.22 3.94
N SER A 200 -27.98 -25.26 3.97
CA SER A 200 -28.82 -24.05 3.93
C SER A 200 -28.66 -23.14 5.15
N GLN A 201 -28.43 -23.69 6.35
CA GLN A 201 -28.14 -22.90 7.55
C GLN A 201 -26.77 -22.24 7.47
N ILE A 202 -25.77 -22.97 6.96
CA ILE A 202 -24.42 -22.43 6.74
C ILE A 202 -24.48 -21.27 5.74
N ASP A 203 -25.18 -21.44 4.62
CA ASP A 203 -25.36 -20.38 3.62
C ASP A 203 -26.04 -19.15 4.21
N ALA A 204 -27.08 -19.33 5.02
CA ALA A 204 -27.77 -18.24 5.70
C ALA A 204 -26.84 -17.53 6.71
N CYS A 205 -26.00 -18.26 7.45
CA CYS A 205 -24.99 -17.67 8.33
C CYS A 205 -23.96 -16.86 7.56
N LEU A 206 -23.44 -17.38 6.44
CA LEU A 206 -22.50 -16.65 5.58
C LEU A 206 -23.13 -15.35 5.05
N GLN A 207 -24.40 -15.40 4.61
CA GLN A 207 -25.12 -14.21 4.15
C GLN A 207 -25.33 -13.20 5.28
N ALA A 208 -25.74 -13.63 6.48
CA ALA A 208 -25.93 -12.75 7.63
C ALA A 208 -24.62 -12.09 8.08
N ILE A 209 -23.51 -12.82 8.11
CA ILE A 209 -22.18 -12.26 8.40
C ILE A 209 -21.80 -11.22 7.34
N ARG A 210 -21.89 -11.57 6.05
CA ARG A 210 -21.54 -10.64 4.95
C ARG A 210 -22.41 -9.38 4.94
N SER A 211 -23.68 -9.49 5.36
CA SER A 211 -24.63 -8.38 5.45
C SER A 211 -24.25 -7.32 6.50
N LEU A 212 -23.33 -7.64 7.42
CA LEU A 212 -22.76 -6.65 8.33
C LEU A 212 -21.82 -5.68 7.62
N SER A 213 -21.36 -6.00 6.41
CA SER A 213 -20.55 -5.07 5.62
C SER A 213 -21.39 -3.85 5.26
N THR A 214 -20.89 -2.66 5.60
CA THR A 214 -21.62 -1.40 5.40
C THR A 214 -21.23 -0.70 4.11
N VAL A 215 -20.11 -1.12 3.50
CA VAL A 215 -19.59 -0.60 2.23
C VAL A 215 -19.21 -1.76 1.32
N ASN A 216 -19.46 -1.60 0.02
CA ASN A 216 -19.09 -2.57 -1.00
C ASN A 216 -18.09 -1.96 -1.97
N PHE A 217 -17.23 -2.79 -2.54
CA PHE A 217 -16.32 -2.35 -3.57
C PHE A 217 -17.09 -1.83 -4.79
N PRO A 218 -16.73 -0.69 -5.38
CA PRO A 218 -17.43 -0.16 -6.55
C PRO A 218 -17.34 -1.12 -7.75
N SER A 219 -18.49 -1.41 -8.37
CA SER A 219 -18.56 -2.36 -9.50
C SER A 219 -18.43 -1.71 -10.89
N SER A 220 -18.15 -0.40 -10.95
CA SER A 220 -17.99 0.35 -12.19
C SER A 220 -17.02 1.51 -12.01
N ALA A 221 -16.45 2.01 -13.11
CA ALA A 221 -15.55 3.15 -13.06
C ALA A 221 -16.24 4.43 -12.54
N ALA A 222 -17.52 4.66 -12.88
CA ALA A 222 -18.29 5.78 -12.35
C ALA A 222 -18.51 5.65 -10.83
N GLY A 223 -18.90 4.46 -10.36
CA GLY A 223 -19.07 4.22 -8.93
C GLY A 223 -17.77 4.33 -8.14
N LEU A 224 -16.64 4.02 -8.77
CA LEU A 224 -15.32 4.22 -8.17
C LEU A 224 -14.99 5.70 -8.03
N THR A 225 -15.25 6.52 -9.06
CA THR A 225 -15.11 7.97 -8.96
C THR A 225 -15.98 8.53 -7.84
N ASP A 226 -17.25 8.16 -7.79
CA ASP A 226 -18.18 8.60 -6.74
C ASP A 226 -17.69 8.20 -5.33
N PHE A 227 -17.09 7.01 -5.21
CA PHE A 227 -16.52 6.54 -3.95
C PHE A 227 -15.30 7.36 -3.52
N LEU A 228 -14.39 7.65 -4.44
CA LEU A 228 -13.21 8.48 -4.18
C LEU A 228 -13.61 9.92 -3.83
N ASP A 229 -14.61 10.48 -4.52
CA ASP A 229 -15.18 11.79 -4.19
C ASP A 229 -15.82 11.78 -2.79
N ALA A 230 -16.49 10.70 -2.40
CA ALA A 230 -17.04 10.55 -1.04
C ALA A 230 -15.94 10.46 0.04
N MET A 231 -14.81 9.83 -0.27
CA MET A 231 -13.63 9.82 0.61
C MET A 231 -13.03 11.22 0.78
N GLU A 232 -12.91 11.99 -0.30
CA GLU A 232 -12.40 13.37 -0.27
C GLU A 232 -13.40 14.33 0.41
N ALA A 233 -14.70 14.16 0.16
CA ALA A 233 -15.76 14.97 0.77
C ALA A 233 -15.90 14.71 2.29
N GLY A 234 -15.57 13.51 2.75
CA GLY A 234 -15.71 13.12 4.17
C GLY A 234 -17.09 12.54 4.48
N SER A 235 -17.60 11.65 3.64
CA SER A 235 -18.91 11.03 3.83
C SER A 235 -19.03 10.31 5.18
N ALA A 236 -20.11 10.59 5.92
CA ALA A 236 -20.40 9.96 7.20
C ALA A 236 -20.61 8.43 7.12
N ALA A 237 -20.92 7.92 5.92
CA ALA A 237 -21.02 6.48 5.70
C ALA A 237 -19.66 5.77 5.89
N LEU A 238 -18.56 6.47 5.62
CA LEU A 238 -17.20 5.92 5.70
C LEU A 238 -16.60 6.02 7.11
N ASP A 239 -17.11 6.89 8.00
CA ASP A 239 -16.71 6.95 9.41
C ASP A 239 -16.92 5.64 10.16
N ARG A 240 -17.82 4.80 9.63
CA ARG A 240 -18.28 3.57 10.28
C ARG A 240 -18.24 2.35 9.36
N PHE A 241 -17.30 2.33 8.41
CA PHE A 241 -17.21 1.18 7.51
C PHE A 241 -16.92 -0.12 8.27
N ILE A 242 -17.55 -1.19 7.79
CA ILE A 242 -17.25 -2.59 8.11
C ILE A 242 -17.16 -3.30 6.76
N VAL A 243 -16.10 -4.07 6.54
CA VAL A 243 -15.94 -4.96 5.38
C VAL A 243 -15.62 -6.35 5.90
N ILE A 244 -16.47 -7.32 5.59
CA ILE A 244 -16.28 -8.72 5.99
C ILE A 244 -16.28 -9.63 4.78
N SER A 245 -15.24 -10.44 4.66
CA SER A 245 -15.24 -11.62 3.81
C SER A 245 -15.25 -12.86 4.71
N CYS A 246 -16.00 -13.88 4.32
CA CYS A 246 -16.03 -15.15 5.05
C CYS A 246 -16.40 -16.30 4.11
N SER A 247 -15.93 -17.50 4.44
CA SER A 247 -16.19 -18.73 3.70
C SER A 247 -16.28 -19.92 4.65
N LEU A 248 -16.90 -21.01 4.18
CA LEU A 248 -16.88 -22.27 4.91
C LEU A 248 -15.53 -22.94 4.70
N ASN A 249 -14.78 -23.14 5.77
CA ASN A 249 -13.63 -24.03 5.79
C ASN A 249 -14.11 -25.46 6.09
N GLN A 250 -13.89 -26.37 5.13
CA GLN A 250 -14.20 -27.80 5.26
C GLN A 250 -13.01 -28.64 5.72
N ALA A 251 -11.83 -28.03 5.91
CA ALA A 251 -10.69 -28.71 6.50
C ALA A 251 -11.01 -29.10 7.95
N GLN A 252 -10.67 -30.33 8.34
CA GLN A 252 -10.81 -30.90 9.68
C GLN A 252 -12.21 -31.41 10.09
N GLY A 253 -13.16 -31.57 9.16
CA GLY A 253 -14.39 -32.35 9.41
C GLY A 253 -15.45 -31.72 10.33
N VAL A 254 -15.16 -30.56 10.92
CA VAL A 254 -16.13 -29.68 11.60
C VAL A 254 -16.32 -28.45 10.71
N GLY A 255 -17.55 -28.18 10.27
CA GLY A 255 -17.84 -27.01 9.45
C GLY A 255 -17.57 -25.73 10.23
N ALA A 256 -16.48 -25.04 9.91
CA ALA A 256 -16.12 -23.76 10.52
C ALA A 256 -16.24 -22.64 9.48
N ILE A 257 -16.85 -21.53 9.84
CA ILE A 257 -16.83 -20.32 9.03
C ILE A 257 -15.59 -19.54 9.42
N GLU A 258 -14.70 -19.31 8.46
CA GLU A 258 -13.53 -18.45 8.63
C GLU A 258 -13.74 -17.16 7.87
N GLY A 259 -13.29 -16.05 8.45
CA GLY A 259 -13.43 -14.76 7.82
C GLY A 259 -12.41 -13.74 8.26
N VAL A 260 -12.42 -12.64 7.54
CA VAL A 260 -11.59 -11.48 7.72
C VAL A 260 -12.50 -10.28 7.85
N ALA A 261 -12.29 -9.49 8.89
CA ALA A 261 -12.96 -8.22 9.11
C ALA A 261 -11.98 -7.05 9.05
N ARG A 262 -12.39 -5.99 8.36
CA ARG A 262 -11.77 -4.66 8.34
C ARG A 262 -12.79 -3.64 8.84
N VAL A 263 -12.36 -2.70 9.67
CA VAL A 263 -13.26 -1.74 10.33
C VAL A 263 -12.64 -0.35 10.41
N ALA A 264 -13.48 0.67 10.38
CA ALA A 264 -13.04 2.06 10.36
C ALA A 264 -12.33 2.53 11.64
N ASN A 265 -12.57 1.87 12.78
CA ASN A 265 -11.99 2.26 14.06
C ASN A 265 -12.08 1.15 15.13
N ALA A 266 -11.29 1.33 16.20
CA ALA A 266 -11.25 0.42 17.35
C ALA A 266 -12.59 0.30 18.11
N GLY A 267 -13.47 1.30 18.02
CA GLY A 267 -14.82 1.24 18.59
C GLY A 267 -15.67 0.18 17.92
N LEU A 268 -15.71 0.20 16.58
CA LEU A 268 -16.38 -0.82 15.78
C LEU A 268 -15.74 -2.19 15.92
N TRP A 269 -14.41 -2.26 15.97
CA TRP A 269 -13.69 -3.51 16.20
C TRP A 269 -14.18 -4.22 17.47
N ARG A 270 -14.35 -3.49 18.59
CA ARG A 270 -14.85 -4.04 19.86
C ARG A 270 -16.33 -4.45 19.80
N GLN A 271 -17.12 -3.84 18.93
CA GLN A 271 -18.55 -4.14 18.77
C GLN A 271 -18.80 -5.35 17.87
N LEU A 272 -17.89 -5.61 16.91
CA LEU A 272 -18.11 -6.60 15.86
C LEU A 272 -18.38 -8.03 16.38
N PRO A 273 -17.71 -8.54 17.43
CA PRO A 273 -18.04 -9.85 17.99
C PRO A 273 -19.49 -9.97 18.45
N GLY A 274 -20.04 -8.90 19.04
CA GLY A 274 -21.44 -8.83 19.43
C GLY A 274 -22.38 -8.83 18.23
N LEU A 275 -22.05 -8.05 17.20
CA LEU A 275 -22.81 -8.01 15.94
C LEU A 275 -22.83 -9.37 15.23
N LEU A 276 -21.67 -10.05 15.16
CA LEU A 276 -21.56 -11.39 14.60
C LEU A 276 -22.45 -12.38 15.35
N ARG A 277 -22.41 -12.38 16.69
CA ARG A 277 -23.26 -13.25 17.51
C ARG A 277 -24.75 -12.98 17.28
N SER A 278 -25.17 -11.72 17.33
CA SER A 278 -26.57 -11.35 17.11
C SER A 278 -27.06 -11.71 15.70
N SER A 279 -26.23 -11.53 14.66
CA SER A 279 -26.56 -11.95 13.30
C SER A 279 -26.73 -13.46 13.16
N LEU A 280 -25.91 -14.25 13.85
CA LEU A 280 -26.03 -15.71 13.86
C LEU A 280 -27.25 -16.17 14.67
N GLU A 281 -27.55 -15.52 15.79
CA GLU A 281 -28.77 -15.73 16.59
C GLU A 281 -30.04 -15.51 15.78
N ALA A 282 -30.08 -14.47 14.94
CA ALA A 282 -31.24 -14.21 14.08
C ALA A 282 -31.48 -15.32 13.03
N VAL A 283 -30.41 -15.96 12.53
CA VAL A 283 -30.49 -17.01 11.51
C VAL A 283 -30.76 -18.39 12.12
N LEU A 284 -30.06 -18.73 13.20
CA LEU A 284 -30.10 -20.05 13.82
C LEU A 284 -31.18 -20.17 14.92
N GLY A 285 -31.75 -19.05 15.36
CA GLY A 285 -32.67 -18.98 16.49
C GLY A 285 -31.98 -19.34 17.82
N GLY A 286 -32.74 -19.92 18.76
CA GLY A 286 -32.20 -20.36 20.06
C GLY A 286 -31.10 -21.44 19.98
N ALA A 287 -30.83 -22.00 18.80
CA ALA A 287 -29.70 -22.90 18.54
C ALA A 287 -28.35 -22.16 18.38
N ALA A 288 -28.34 -20.82 18.32
CA ALA A 288 -27.12 -20.01 18.27
C ALA A 288 -26.31 -20.01 19.58
N ALA A 289 -26.89 -20.46 20.69
CA ALA A 289 -26.17 -20.69 21.95
C ALA A 289 -25.02 -21.71 21.81
N ASP A 290 -24.99 -22.45 20.69
CA ASP A 290 -23.99 -23.45 20.33
C ASP A 290 -22.97 -22.95 19.28
N VAL A 291 -22.75 -21.65 19.18
CA VAL A 291 -21.67 -21.07 18.35
C VAL A 291 -20.44 -20.76 19.20
N ASP A 292 -19.27 -21.26 18.78
CA ASP A 292 -17.99 -20.77 19.28
C ASP A 292 -17.43 -19.72 18.31
N LEU A 293 -17.15 -18.50 18.80
CA LEU A 293 -16.55 -17.43 18.01
C LEU A 293 -15.17 -17.15 18.59
N GLU A 294 -14.16 -17.51 17.82
CA GLU A 294 -12.78 -17.13 18.03
C GLU A 294 -12.57 -15.74 17.44
N TRP A 295 -12.46 -14.76 18.32
CA TRP A 295 -12.11 -13.38 17.98
C TRP A 295 -10.84 -13.00 18.76
N PRO A 296 -9.77 -12.56 18.10
CA PRO A 296 -8.51 -12.31 18.76
C PRO A 296 -8.60 -11.08 19.67
N GLU A 297 -7.76 -11.03 20.71
CA GLU A 297 -7.69 -9.89 21.65
C GLU A 297 -7.17 -8.59 21.01
N ARG A 298 -6.55 -8.70 19.82
CA ARG A 298 -6.04 -7.60 19.02
C ARG A 298 -6.22 -7.91 17.53
N PRO A 299 -6.25 -6.90 16.64
CA PRO A 299 -6.20 -7.13 15.19
C PRO A 299 -5.02 -8.04 14.82
N SER A 300 -5.27 -8.99 13.92
CA SER A 300 -4.25 -9.91 13.38
C SER A 300 -3.16 -9.15 12.62
N PHE A 301 -3.55 -8.03 12.02
CA PHE A 301 -2.73 -7.15 11.21
C PHE A 301 -3.08 -5.69 11.52
N PRO A 302 -2.09 -4.80 11.77
CA PRO A 302 -2.34 -3.42 12.22
C PRO A 302 -2.86 -2.51 11.11
N ASP A 303 -3.44 -1.38 11.49
CA ASP A 303 -3.84 -0.31 10.56
C ASP A 303 -2.60 0.40 9.99
N THR A 304 -2.65 0.78 8.71
CA THR A 304 -1.69 1.71 8.11
C THR A 304 -2.09 3.12 8.51
N LEU A 305 -1.32 3.73 9.41
CA LEU A 305 -1.64 4.99 10.08
C LEU A 305 -0.62 6.08 9.75
N ASN A 306 -1.02 7.03 8.93
CA ASN A 306 -0.22 8.22 8.65
C ASN A 306 -0.06 9.10 9.88
N HIS A 307 1.18 9.50 10.15
CA HIS A 307 1.50 10.43 11.23
C HIS A 307 0.95 11.84 10.92
N ALA A 308 -0.10 12.25 11.62
CA ALA A 308 -0.85 13.48 11.35
C ALA A 308 0.04 14.74 11.32
N GLY A 309 1.04 14.83 12.20
CA GLY A 309 1.96 15.96 12.23
C GLY A 309 2.85 16.06 10.99
N LEU A 310 3.34 14.92 10.47
CA LEU A 310 4.20 14.91 9.29
C LEU A 310 3.39 15.18 8.03
N GLU A 311 2.18 14.63 7.96
CA GLU A 311 1.26 14.88 6.86
C GLU A 311 0.92 16.38 6.75
N ALA A 312 0.56 17.01 7.87
CA ALA A 312 0.25 18.43 7.92
C ALA A 312 1.47 19.32 7.59
N GLU A 313 2.66 18.94 8.04
CA GLU A 313 3.91 19.65 7.77
C GLU A 313 4.29 19.61 6.28
N LEU A 314 4.12 18.45 5.63
CA LEU A 314 4.61 18.20 4.27
C LEU A 314 3.56 18.49 3.18
N ARG A 315 2.28 18.59 3.54
CA ARG A 315 1.21 18.96 2.58
C ARG A 315 1.49 20.25 1.82
N PRO A 316 1.92 21.38 2.45
CA PRO A 316 2.27 22.59 1.71
C PRO A 316 3.43 22.42 0.71
N VAL A 317 4.31 21.44 0.92
CA VAL A 317 5.38 21.11 -0.03
C VAL A 317 4.78 20.50 -1.29
N LEU A 318 3.87 19.54 -1.13
CA LEU A 318 3.16 18.93 -2.26
C LEU A 318 2.34 19.95 -3.04
N GLU A 319 1.59 20.82 -2.35
CA GLU A 319 0.76 21.86 -2.99
C GLU A 319 1.61 22.83 -3.82
N ARG A 320 2.81 23.18 -3.34
CA ARG A 320 3.75 24.03 -4.08
C ARG A 320 4.33 23.35 -5.33
N VAL A 321 4.48 22.02 -5.29
CA VAL A 321 5.12 21.24 -6.37
C VAL A 321 4.12 20.82 -7.44
N LEU A 322 2.91 20.47 -7.05
CA LEU A 322 1.89 19.91 -7.93
C LEU A 322 0.76 20.90 -8.26
N GLY A 323 0.61 21.98 -7.49
CA GLY A 323 -0.62 22.77 -7.49
C GLY A 323 -1.60 22.21 -6.46
N ARG A 324 -2.36 23.10 -5.81
CA ARG A 324 -3.25 22.73 -4.70
C ARG A 324 -4.38 21.80 -5.15
N GLU A 325 -4.89 22.00 -6.35
CA GLU A 325 -5.89 21.17 -7.01
C GLU A 325 -5.43 19.72 -7.25
N ASN A 326 -4.11 19.51 -7.36
CA ASN A 326 -3.52 18.20 -7.57
C ASN A 326 -3.13 17.50 -6.26
N VAL A 327 -3.41 18.10 -5.11
CA VAL A 327 -3.21 17.46 -3.80
C VAL A 327 -4.57 17.10 -3.20
N ALA A 328 -4.95 15.83 -3.27
CA ALA A 328 -6.22 15.35 -2.77
C ALA A 328 -6.24 15.37 -1.23
N GLY A 329 -7.28 15.97 -0.65
CA GLY A 329 -7.50 16.04 0.79
C GLY A 329 -8.38 14.89 1.27
N LEU A 330 -7.91 13.65 1.11
CA LEU A 330 -8.70 12.47 1.47
C LEU A 330 -8.95 12.45 2.99
N LYS A 331 -10.22 12.27 3.39
CA LYS A 331 -10.62 12.31 4.80
C LYS A 331 -10.85 10.92 5.40
N HIS A 332 -10.93 9.89 4.55
CA HIS A 332 -11.26 8.53 4.93
C HIS A 332 -10.27 7.52 4.36
N ALA A 333 -10.11 6.40 5.05
CA ALA A 333 -9.33 5.25 4.60
C ALA A 333 -9.98 4.57 3.39
N PHE A 334 -9.18 3.89 2.57
CA PHE A 334 -9.70 2.96 1.58
C PHE A 334 -9.96 1.61 2.27
N PRO A 335 -11.22 1.12 2.34
CA PRO A 335 -11.60 0.12 3.34
C PRO A 335 -11.33 -1.33 2.92
N PHE A 336 -10.92 -1.56 1.67
CA PHE A 336 -10.97 -2.88 1.06
C PHE A 336 -9.66 -3.67 1.14
N ASN A 337 -8.54 -2.99 1.35
CA ASN A 337 -7.20 -3.59 1.36
C ASN A 337 -6.50 -3.37 2.71
N SER A 338 -5.31 -3.93 2.84
CA SER A 338 -4.38 -3.76 3.97
C SER A 338 -2.97 -3.64 3.38
N GLU A 339 -2.01 -3.11 4.14
CA GLU A 339 -0.66 -2.82 3.61
C GLU A 339 0.40 -3.00 4.69
N ASP A 340 1.37 -3.88 4.44
CA ASP A 340 2.39 -4.27 5.43
C ASP A 340 3.36 -3.15 5.84
N PHE A 341 3.36 -2.02 5.12
CA PHE A 341 4.01 -0.77 5.56
C PHE A 341 3.60 -0.35 6.99
N ALA A 342 2.41 -0.75 7.43
CA ALA A 342 1.95 -0.58 8.81
C ALA A 342 2.95 -1.09 9.86
N PHE A 343 3.74 -2.13 9.56
CA PHE A 343 4.77 -2.62 10.48
C PHE A 343 5.94 -1.64 10.64
N TYR A 344 6.32 -0.90 9.61
CA TYR A 344 7.29 0.19 9.79
C TYR A 344 6.69 1.34 10.60
N GLN A 345 5.41 1.64 10.40
CA GLN A 345 4.71 2.69 11.15
C GLN A 345 4.55 2.38 12.64
N GLN A 346 4.66 1.11 13.05
CA GLN A 346 4.78 0.73 14.46
C GLN A 346 6.17 1.06 15.05
N GLN A 347 7.19 1.23 14.21
CA GLN A 347 8.58 1.49 14.62
C GLN A 347 8.97 2.96 14.48
N LEU A 348 8.37 3.67 13.52
CA LEU A 348 8.74 5.02 13.08
C LEU A 348 7.47 5.82 12.74
N PRO A 349 7.45 7.15 12.94
CA PRO A 349 6.41 7.97 12.32
C PRO A 349 6.57 7.88 10.80
N GLY A 350 5.46 7.70 10.09
CA GLY A 350 5.51 7.57 8.63
C GLY A 350 4.28 8.05 7.91
N VAL A 351 4.44 8.36 6.63
CA VAL A 351 3.37 8.81 5.74
C VAL A 351 3.43 8.03 4.42
N MET A 352 2.32 7.38 4.10
CA MET A 352 2.06 6.75 2.82
C MET A 352 1.13 7.65 2.00
N TYR A 353 1.53 7.91 0.76
CA TYR A 353 0.76 8.72 -0.20
C TYR A 353 0.07 7.85 -1.24
N TRP A 354 -1.06 8.31 -1.74
CA TRP A 354 -1.71 7.77 -2.92
C TRP A 354 -1.26 8.55 -4.15
N LEU A 355 -0.69 7.88 -5.14
CA LEU A 355 -0.28 8.49 -6.40
C LEU A 355 -1.30 8.12 -7.49
N GLY A 356 -1.95 9.14 -8.05
CA GLY A 356 -2.89 8.94 -9.14
C GLY A 356 -2.19 8.52 -10.42
N ALA A 357 -2.74 7.50 -11.06
CA ALA A 357 -2.27 7.00 -12.36
C ALA A 357 -3.42 6.70 -13.35
N THR A 358 -4.69 6.92 -12.95
CA THR A 358 -5.84 6.72 -13.82
C THR A 358 -5.89 7.80 -14.89
N HIS A 359 -6.13 7.40 -16.14
CA HIS A 359 -6.45 8.30 -17.24
C HIS A 359 -7.66 7.79 -18.03
N MET A 360 -8.84 8.23 -17.58
CA MET A 360 -10.13 7.79 -18.10
C MET A 360 -10.29 7.98 -19.61
N GLN A 361 -9.81 9.09 -20.18
CA GLN A 361 -9.92 9.38 -21.62
C GLN A 361 -9.09 8.42 -22.48
N ARG A 362 -8.00 7.87 -21.94
CA ARG A 362 -7.18 6.83 -22.58
C ARG A 362 -7.62 5.42 -22.22
N GLY A 363 -8.66 5.26 -21.39
CA GLY A 363 -9.13 3.96 -20.91
C GLY A 363 -8.22 3.31 -19.87
N ILE A 364 -7.29 4.05 -19.27
CA ILE A 364 -6.35 3.54 -18.26
C ILE A 364 -7.00 3.68 -16.88
N ILE A 365 -7.17 2.57 -16.16
CA ILE A 365 -7.80 2.50 -14.83
C ILE A 365 -6.83 1.84 -13.86
N SER A 366 -6.38 2.58 -12.86
CA SER A 366 -5.31 2.16 -11.94
C SER A 366 -5.86 1.65 -10.61
N VAL A 367 -6.77 0.68 -10.65
CA VAL A 367 -7.34 0.04 -9.46
C VAL A 367 -6.57 -1.24 -9.16
N PRO A 368 -5.81 -1.30 -8.06
CA PRO A 368 -5.05 -2.49 -7.71
C PRO A 368 -5.91 -3.77 -7.69
N HIS A 369 -5.33 -4.88 -8.13
CA HIS A 369 -5.93 -6.23 -8.23
C HIS A 369 -7.13 -6.38 -9.16
N MET A 370 -7.55 -5.33 -9.86
CA MET A 370 -8.63 -5.46 -10.83
C MET A 370 -8.11 -6.01 -12.16
N PRO A 371 -8.90 -6.87 -12.83
CA PRO A 371 -8.70 -7.20 -14.24
C PRO A 371 -8.50 -5.94 -15.08
N GLY A 372 -7.39 -5.86 -15.82
CA GLY A 372 -7.07 -4.71 -16.66
C GLY A 372 -6.47 -3.50 -15.92
N PHE A 373 -5.98 -3.69 -14.69
CA PHE A 373 -5.12 -2.69 -14.03
C PHE A 373 -4.00 -2.25 -14.98
N ASP A 374 -3.87 -0.94 -15.18
CA ASP A 374 -2.71 -0.32 -15.82
C ASP A 374 -2.51 1.10 -15.26
N ILE A 375 -1.38 1.72 -15.59
CA ILE A 375 -1.01 3.06 -15.16
C ILE A 375 -0.71 3.98 -16.34
N ASP A 376 -1.09 5.25 -16.22
CA ASP A 376 -0.54 6.28 -17.09
C ASP A 376 0.88 6.62 -16.57
N GLU A 377 1.90 6.24 -17.33
CA GLU A 377 3.31 6.33 -16.93
C GLU A 377 3.79 7.78 -16.65
N GLU A 378 3.01 8.81 -16.99
CA GLU A 378 3.21 10.18 -16.48
C GLU A 378 3.24 10.24 -14.94
N CYS A 379 2.60 9.29 -14.26
CA CYS A 379 2.67 9.15 -12.81
C CYS A 379 4.10 8.92 -12.31
N LEU A 380 4.98 8.27 -13.08
CA LEU A 380 6.36 7.97 -12.67
C LEU A 380 7.15 9.26 -12.43
N VAL A 381 7.10 10.20 -13.39
CA VAL A 381 7.75 11.52 -13.26
C VAL A 381 7.12 12.31 -12.12
N THR A 382 5.79 12.27 -11.99
CA THR A 382 5.06 12.95 -10.92
C THR A 382 5.50 12.44 -9.54
N GLY A 383 5.59 11.13 -9.36
CA GLY A 383 6.02 10.46 -8.14
C GLY A 383 7.44 10.84 -7.76
N VAL A 384 8.39 10.73 -8.69
CA VAL A 384 9.80 11.13 -8.45
C VAL A 384 9.89 12.60 -8.06
N LYS A 385 9.24 13.49 -8.82
CA LYS A 385 9.27 14.94 -8.58
C LYS A 385 8.69 15.32 -7.21
N ALA A 386 7.52 14.78 -6.86
CA ALA A 386 6.83 15.11 -5.62
C ALA A 386 7.55 14.55 -4.40
N MET A 387 7.97 13.29 -4.46
CA MET A 387 8.53 12.60 -3.28
C MET A 387 9.98 13.00 -3.02
N ALA A 388 10.77 13.36 -4.04
CA ALA A 388 12.10 13.93 -3.82
C ALA A 388 12.01 15.24 -3.02
N GLN A 389 10.97 16.03 -3.26
CA GLN A 389 10.71 17.27 -2.54
C GLN A 389 10.25 17.03 -1.11
N VAL A 390 9.41 16.01 -0.88
CA VAL A 390 9.02 15.58 0.46
C VAL A 390 10.25 15.17 1.28
N LEU A 391 11.12 14.32 0.72
CA LEU A 391 12.31 13.83 1.41
C LEU A 391 13.28 14.97 1.75
N LEU A 392 13.56 15.87 0.79
CA LEU A 392 14.42 17.02 1.05
C LEU A 392 13.82 17.99 2.07
N ALA A 393 12.52 18.25 2.01
CA ALA A 393 11.85 19.14 2.95
C ALA A 393 11.90 18.58 4.38
N TYR A 394 11.69 17.27 4.55
CA TYR A 394 11.83 16.62 5.85
C TYR A 394 13.25 16.79 6.41
N LEU A 395 14.27 16.50 5.60
CA LEU A 395 15.67 16.64 5.98
C LEU A 395 16.05 18.08 6.38
N GLU A 396 15.46 19.08 5.72
CA GLU A 396 15.68 20.49 6.02
C GLU A 396 14.95 20.97 7.29
N ALA A 397 13.79 20.39 7.59
CA ALA A 397 12.99 20.76 8.76
C ALA A 397 13.45 20.08 10.07
N HIS A 398 14.20 18.99 9.98
CA HIS A 398 14.58 18.15 11.13
C HIS A 398 16.12 18.01 11.29
N PRO A 399 16.88 19.09 11.46
CA PRO A 399 18.36 19.07 11.40
C PRO A 399 19.05 18.17 12.43
#